data_AF-A0A9P6SMJ3-F1
#
_entry.id   AF-A0A9P6SMJ3-F1
#
_cell.length_a   1.000
_cell.length_b   1.000
_cell.length_c   1.000
_cell.angle_alpha   90.00
_cell.angle_beta   90.00
_cell.angle_gamma   90.00
#
_symmetry.space_group_name_H-M   'P 1'
#
loop_
_entity.id
_entity.type
_entity.pdbx_description
1 polymer ?
#
loop_
_entity_poly.entity_id
_entity_poly.type
_entity_poly.pdbx_seq_one_letter_code
_entity_poly.pdbx_strand_id
1 'polypeptide(L)'
;MPVVGHFDPKSLLAIPVSGTDGYEMDFNTITMKALRDFVVPLSWRAQYTGLLHGVAGWFDLVFSGNPESDASQPIEMSTGPSAEKTHWQQVRFLFREPLAVNSGQIIRGWMHCVVNDMRSYTVDIEIIVGPYGELSDPSQPFEPLLEKQNGKQGIGARTAVATSMVESDGTTEEVIVVEEDVDGLQFTRRRGRWELHEQSYNYSYTGTTNDMLTKPEHLCMYEPQNTDDVYGGISYTS
;
A
#
# COMPACT_ATOMS: atom_id res chain seq x y z
N MET A 1 -10.84 5.08 -9.48
CA MET A 1 -10.37 6.43 -9.12
C MET A 1 -9.53 6.43 -7.84
N PRO A 2 -8.29 6.95 -7.86
CA PRO A 2 -7.58 7.26 -6.62
C PRO A 2 -8.17 8.50 -5.93
N VAL A 3 -7.96 8.60 -4.62
CA VAL A 3 -8.45 9.71 -3.79
C VAL A 3 -7.31 10.68 -3.51
N VAL A 4 -7.49 11.95 -3.87
CA VAL A 4 -6.55 13.04 -3.59
C VAL A 4 -7.07 13.87 -2.41
N GLY A 5 -6.26 14.01 -1.37
CA GLY A 5 -6.69 14.67 -0.14
C GLY A 5 -5.64 14.63 0.95
N HIS A 6 -5.74 15.56 1.90
CA HIS A 6 -4.98 15.46 3.14
C HIS A 6 -5.48 14.30 4.02
N PHE A 7 -4.57 13.71 4.79
CA PHE A 7 -4.91 12.75 5.84
C PHE A 7 -3.96 12.87 7.03
N ASP A 8 -4.42 12.46 8.22
CA ASP A 8 -3.58 12.46 9.42
C ASP A 8 -2.45 11.42 9.28
N PRO A 9 -1.17 11.80 9.43
CA PRO A 9 -0.04 10.87 9.43
C PRO A 9 -0.21 9.64 10.31
N LYS A 10 -0.96 9.76 11.42
CA LYS A 10 -1.25 8.65 12.34
C LYS A 10 -2.09 7.54 11.70
N SER A 11 -2.73 7.82 10.58
CA SER A 11 -3.48 6.83 9.78
C SER A 11 -2.56 5.87 9.02
N LEU A 12 -1.25 6.16 8.94
CA LEU A 12 -0.28 5.26 8.33
C LEU A 12 -0.08 4.02 9.20
N LEU A 13 -0.28 2.85 8.62
CA LEU A 13 -0.10 1.55 9.29
C LEU A 13 1.39 1.19 9.45
N ALA A 14 2.24 1.70 8.57
CA ALA A 14 3.67 1.44 8.54
C ALA A 14 4.47 2.75 8.47
N ILE A 15 5.73 2.69 8.86
CA ILE A 15 6.66 3.81 8.67
C ILE A 15 6.83 4.00 7.16
N PRO A 16 6.58 5.21 6.64
CA PRO A 16 6.79 5.47 5.24
C PRO A 16 8.27 5.41 4.91
N VAL A 17 8.55 5.03 3.68
CA VAL A 17 9.89 5.03 3.15
C VAL A 17 10.19 6.48 2.73
N SER A 18 11.20 7.11 3.32
CA SER A 18 11.56 8.51 3.09
C SER A 18 13.04 8.64 2.73
N GLY A 19 13.39 9.68 1.96
CA GLY A 19 14.77 9.94 1.57
C GLY A 19 15.33 8.87 0.64
N THR A 20 16.57 8.43 0.88
CA THR A 20 17.33 7.48 0.03
C THR A 20 16.76 6.07 0.01
N ASP A 21 15.92 5.71 0.98
CA ASP A 21 15.28 4.39 0.99
C ASP A 21 14.08 4.34 0.05
N GLY A 22 13.57 5.52 -0.37
CA GLY A 22 12.41 5.66 -1.25
C GLY A 22 12.71 5.26 -2.70
N TYR A 23 11.67 5.33 -3.54
CA TYR A 23 11.86 5.15 -4.97
C TYR A 23 12.44 6.43 -5.59
N GLU A 24 13.76 6.46 -5.75
CA GLU A 24 14.48 7.62 -6.27
C GLU A 24 14.33 7.74 -7.80
N MET A 25 14.05 8.96 -8.26
CA MET A 25 14.07 9.32 -9.68
C MET A 25 15.08 10.46 -9.91
N ASP A 26 16.29 10.11 -10.35
CA ASP A 26 17.31 11.10 -10.71
C ASP A 26 17.01 11.73 -12.08
N PHE A 27 16.55 12.98 -12.07
CA PHE A 27 16.21 13.71 -13.30
C PHE A 27 17.41 14.03 -14.20
N ASN A 28 18.65 13.87 -13.74
CA ASN A 28 19.84 14.06 -14.58
C ASN A 28 20.09 12.85 -15.51
N THR A 29 19.71 11.65 -15.08
CA THR A 29 20.04 10.40 -15.76
C THR A 29 18.82 9.63 -16.27
N ILE A 30 17.63 9.89 -15.73
CA ILE A 30 16.42 9.17 -16.10
C ILE A 30 16.04 9.39 -17.58
N THR A 31 15.63 8.32 -18.24
CA THR A 31 15.20 8.38 -19.64
C THR A 31 13.68 8.55 -19.75
N MET A 32 13.22 9.14 -20.86
CA MET A 32 11.78 9.20 -21.16
C MET A 32 11.12 7.83 -21.23
N LYS A 33 11.87 6.77 -21.58
CA LYS A 33 11.34 5.40 -21.56
C LYS A 33 11.08 4.94 -20.12
N ALA A 34 12.01 5.19 -19.21
CA ALA A 34 11.86 4.86 -17.79
C ALA A 34 10.74 5.65 -17.12
N LEU A 35 10.51 6.91 -17.50
CA LEU A 35 9.38 7.69 -17.00
C LEU A 35 8.03 7.18 -17.52
N ARG A 36 7.97 6.53 -18.69
CA ARG A 36 6.71 6.05 -19.26
C ARG A 36 6.22 4.75 -18.65
N ASP A 37 7.12 3.94 -18.12
CA ASP A 37 6.85 2.61 -17.60
C ASP A 37 7.88 2.27 -16.52
N PHE A 38 7.44 2.26 -15.27
CA PHE A 38 8.30 1.96 -14.13
C PHE A 38 7.55 1.21 -13.03
N VAL A 39 8.31 0.41 -12.27
CA VAL A 39 7.81 -0.36 -11.14
C VAL A 39 8.49 0.09 -9.86
N VAL A 40 7.67 0.41 -8.86
CA VAL A 40 8.07 0.76 -7.50
C VAL A 40 7.91 -0.49 -6.61
N PRO A 41 8.99 -1.09 -6.10
CA PRO A 41 8.88 -2.18 -5.14
C PRO A 41 8.39 -1.65 -3.79
N LEU A 42 7.53 -2.42 -3.12
CA LEU A 42 6.91 -2.04 -1.85
C LEU A 42 7.31 -3.05 -0.77
N SER A 43 7.85 -2.56 0.33
CA SER A 43 8.18 -3.38 1.50
C SER A 43 8.07 -2.54 2.77
N TRP A 44 7.14 -2.90 3.64
CA TRP A 44 6.87 -2.17 4.86
C TRP A 44 6.66 -3.10 6.05
N ARG A 45 6.97 -2.61 7.24
CA ARG A 45 6.66 -3.29 8.50
C ARG A 45 5.52 -2.56 9.21
N ALA A 46 4.41 -3.27 9.42
CA ALA A 46 3.27 -2.74 10.16
C ALA A 46 3.67 -2.38 11.60
N GLN A 47 3.34 -1.16 12.03
CA GLN A 47 3.64 -0.67 13.37
C GLN A 47 2.60 -1.15 14.39
N TYR A 48 1.34 -1.26 13.96
CA TYR A 48 0.23 -1.70 14.81
C TYR A 48 -0.71 -2.65 14.05
N THR A 49 -1.55 -3.36 14.79
CA THR A 49 -2.59 -4.23 14.24
C THR A 49 -3.76 -3.39 13.73
N GLY A 50 -4.22 -3.65 12.51
CA GLY A 50 -5.31 -2.89 11.91
C GLY A 50 -5.70 -3.39 10.52
N LEU A 51 -6.54 -2.61 9.86
CA LEU A 51 -6.99 -2.86 8.50
C LEU A 51 -6.20 -2.00 7.50
N LEU A 52 -5.51 -2.66 6.58
CA LEU A 52 -4.87 -2.02 5.43
C LEU A 52 -5.93 -1.77 4.35
N HIS A 53 -6.39 -0.52 4.27
CA HIS A 53 -7.41 -0.09 3.30
C HIS A 53 -6.82 0.22 1.93
N GLY A 54 -5.53 0.51 1.84
CA GLY A 54 -4.92 0.96 0.59
C GLY A 54 -3.48 1.39 0.76
N VAL A 55 -2.91 1.92 -0.33
CA VAL A 55 -1.57 2.49 -0.39
C VAL A 55 -1.68 4.00 -0.54
N ALA A 56 -0.92 4.76 0.25
CA ALA A 56 -0.81 6.21 0.12
C ALA A 56 0.51 6.58 -0.56
N GLY A 57 0.49 7.62 -1.39
CA GLY A 57 1.65 8.14 -2.12
C GLY A 57 1.76 9.66 -2.01
N TRP A 58 3.01 10.12 -1.99
CA TRP A 58 3.43 11.52 -2.04
C TRP A 58 4.86 11.54 -2.61
N PHE A 59 5.44 12.73 -2.77
CA PHE A 59 6.80 12.86 -3.27
C PHE A 59 7.58 13.92 -2.50
N ASP A 60 8.88 13.78 -2.55
CA ASP A 60 9.85 14.76 -2.07
C ASP A 60 10.69 15.23 -3.27
N LEU A 61 11.08 16.50 -3.30
CA LEU A 61 12.00 17.07 -4.27
C LEU A 61 13.26 17.54 -3.55
N VAL A 62 14.42 17.14 -4.08
CA VAL A 62 15.73 17.60 -3.62
C VAL A 62 16.38 18.38 -4.74
N PHE A 63 16.64 19.66 -4.50
CA PHE A 63 17.36 20.55 -5.40
C PHE A 63 18.82 20.62 -4.94
N SER A 64 19.66 19.72 -5.46
CA SER A 64 21.04 19.50 -4.99
C SER A 64 22.04 20.65 -5.26
N GLY A 65 21.59 21.76 -5.85
CA GLY A 65 22.45 22.90 -6.21
C GLY A 65 23.45 22.58 -7.34
N ASN A 66 24.07 23.62 -7.92
CA ASN A 66 25.23 23.40 -8.79
C ASN A 66 26.49 23.39 -7.90
N PRO A 67 27.27 22.29 -7.88
CA PRO A 67 28.50 22.20 -7.06
C PRO A 67 29.56 23.25 -7.41
N GLU A 68 29.47 23.90 -8.57
CA GLU A 68 30.37 24.98 -9.02
C GLU A 68 29.84 26.39 -8.70
N SER A 69 28.65 26.51 -8.10
CA SER A 69 28.06 27.78 -7.71
C SER A 69 28.02 27.93 -6.19
N ASP A 70 28.20 29.15 -5.67
CA ASP A 70 28.10 29.48 -4.22
C ASP A 70 26.68 29.23 -3.61
N ALA A 71 25.76 28.62 -4.35
CA ALA A 71 24.47 28.14 -3.86
C ALA A 71 24.70 26.94 -2.91
N SER A 72 24.98 27.27 -1.67
CA SER A 72 25.75 26.46 -0.72
C SER A 72 24.94 25.47 0.12
N GLN A 73 23.65 25.23 -0.14
CA GLN A 73 22.88 24.18 0.55
C GLN A 73 21.79 23.60 -0.37
N PRO A 74 21.56 22.28 -0.35
CA PRO A 74 20.44 21.67 -1.04
C PRO A 74 19.12 22.19 -0.46
N ILE A 75 18.15 22.47 -1.34
CA ILE A 75 16.79 22.84 -0.95
C ILE A 75 15.91 21.61 -1.09
N GLU A 76 15.13 21.30 -0.05
CA GLU A 76 14.23 20.16 -0.05
C GLU A 76 12.78 20.61 0.12
N MET A 77 11.86 19.91 -0.55
CA MET A 77 10.42 20.11 -0.40
C MET A 77 9.75 18.76 -0.31
N SER A 78 8.91 18.57 0.71
CA SER A 78 8.11 17.35 0.88
C SER A 78 6.62 17.67 0.75
N THR A 79 5.88 16.79 0.06
CA THR A 79 4.41 16.78 0.08
C THR A 79 3.85 15.69 0.99
N GLY A 80 4.68 15.12 1.87
CA GLY A 80 4.27 14.09 2.81
C GLY A 80 3.21 14.56 3.80
N PRO A 81 2.46 13.63 4.41
CA PRO A 81 1.36 13.99 5.32
C PRO A 81 1.85 14.70 6.59
N SER A 82 3.11 14.51 6.98
CA SER A 82 3.76 15.17 8.12
C SER A 82 4.39 16.52 7.77
N ALA A 83 4.44 16.88 6.48
CA ALA A 83 5.01 18.14 6.00
C ALA A 83 3.96 19.25 5.94
N GLU A 84 4.41 20.46 5.63
CA GLU A 84 3.50 21.59 5.41
C GLU A 84 2.56 21.31 4.23
N LYS A 85 1.30 21.78 4.32
CA LYS A 85 0.28 21.49 3.32
C LYS A 85 0.63 22.15 1.99
N THR A 86 0.62 21.35 0.92
CA THR A 86 0.80 21.83 -0.46
C THR A 86 -0.45 21.58 -1.29
N HIS A 87 -0.53 22.23 -2.45
CA HIS A 87 -1.65 22.03 -3.40
C HIS A 87 -1.65 20.65 -4.06
N TRP A 88 -0.51 19.92 -4.05
CA TRP A 88 -0.42 18.54 -4.54
C TRP A 88 -1.11 17.54 -3.61
N GLN A 89 -1.16 17.85 -2.32
CA GLN A 89 -1.73 16.98 -1.29
C GLN A 89 -1.08 15.58 -1.31
N GLN A 90 -1.86 14.54 -1.01
CA GLN A 90 -1.44 13.15 -1.08
C GLN A 90 -2.46 12.33 -1.88
N VAL A 91 -2.01 11.24 -2.51
CA VAL A 91 -2.86 10.31 -3.24
C VAL A 91 -3.06 9.03 -2.44
N ARG A 92 -4.26 8.45 -2.47
CA ARG A 92 -4.60 7.17 -1.82
C ARG A 92 -5.26 6.22 -2.82
N PHE A 93 -4.67 5.04 -2.96
CA PHE A 93 -5.14 3.92 -3.77
C PHE A 93 -5.85 2.92 -2.86
N LEU A 94 -7.17 3.02 -2.77
CA LEU A 94 -7.98 2.24 -1.85
C LEU A 94 -8.42 0.91 -2.49
N PHE A 95 -8.16 -0.19 -1.79
CA PHE A 95 -8.66 -1.50 -2.18
C PHE A 95 -10.16 -1.60 -1.88
N ARG A 96 -10.90 -2.34 -2.72
CA ARG A 96 -12.34 -2.60 -2.51
C ARG A 96 -12.64 -3.25 -1.15
N GLU A 97 -11.70 -4.02 -0.64
CA GLU A 97 -11.82 -4.72 0.63
C GLU A 97 -10.47 -4.66 1.36
N PRO A 98 -10.45 -4.26 2.63
CA PRO A 98 -9.21 -4.12 3.37
C PRO A 98 -8.56 -5.48 3.69
N LEU A 99 -7.25 -5.49 3.93
CA LEU A 99 -6.56 -6.66 4.49
C LEU A 99 -6.35 -6.47 5.99
N ALA A 100 -6.61 -7.51 6.79
CA ALA A 100 -6.20 -7.52 8.18
C ALA A 100 -4.69 -7.73 8.28
N VAL A 101 -4.03 -6.89 9.08
CA VAL A 101 -2.58 -6.92 9.30
C VAL A 101 -2.32 -6.83 10.80
N ASN A 102 -1.46 -7.70 11.30
CA ASN A 102 -0.99 -7.67 12.68
C ASN A 102 0.26 -6.81 12.81
N SER A 103 0.45 -6.19 13.99
CA SER A 103 1.68 -5.49 14.33
C SER A 103 2.90 -6.37 14.07
N GLY A 104 3.94 -5.78 13.48
CA GLY A 104 5.19 -6.45 13.17
C GLY A 104 5.18 -7.28 11.89
N GLN A 105 4.03 -7.56 11.27
CA GLN A 105 3.98 -8.27 9.99
C GLN A 105 4.58 -7.44 8.86
N ILE A 106 5.18 -8.15 7.90
CA ILE A 106 5.73 -7.54 6.68
C ILE A 106 4.64 -7.49 5.62
N ILE A 107 4.51 -6.32 5.02
CA ILE A 107 3.66 -6.02 3.87
C ILE A 107 4.60 -5.87 2.68
N ARG A 108 4.43 -6.69 1.65
CA ARG A 108 5.31 -6.75 0.46
C ARG A 108 4.48 -6.53 -0.79
N GLY A 109 5.07 -5.98 -1.83
CA GLY A 109 4.32 -5.68 -3.04
C GLY A 109 5.10 -4.97 -4.11
N TRP A 110 4.36 -4.48 -5.10
CA TRP A 110 4.85 -3.59 -6.13
C TRP A 110 3.73 -2.65 -6.58
N MET A 111 4.11 -1.50 -7.11
CA MET A 111 3.26 -0.54 -7.81
C MET A 111 3.84 -0.32 -9.21
N HIS A 112 3.08 -0.65 -10.24
CA HIS A 112 3.47 -0.49 -11.64
C HIS A 112 2.74 0.70 -12.24
N CYS A 113 3.50 1.65 -12.77
CA CYS A 113 3.00 2.90 -13.32
C CYS A 113 3.29 2.95 -14.82
N VAL A 114 2.23 2.97 -15.64
CA VAL A 114 2.35 3.01 -17.11
C VAL A 114 1.60 4.22 -17.66
N VAL A 115 2.24 5.03 -18.50
CA VAL A 115 1.59 6.17 -19.15
C VAL A 115 0.46 5.69 -20.08
N ASN A 116 -0.69 6.34 -19.99
CA ASN A 116 -1.85 6.11 -20.83
C ASN A 116 -2.09 7.26 -21.84
N ASP A 117 -3.01 7.04 -22.77
CA ASP A 117 -3.33 7.98 -23.84
C ASP A 117 -3.94 9.31 -23.33
N MET A 118 -4.41 9.32 -22.08
CA MET A 118 -4.93 10.51 -21.39
C MET A 118 -3.83 11.39 -20.79
N ARG A 119 -2.57 11.19 -21.19
CA ARG A 119 -1.38 11.90 -20.65
C ARG A 119 -1.27 11.77 -19.13
N SER A 120 -1.72 10.64 -18.60
CA SER A 120 -1.67 10.29 -17.18
C SER A 120 -1.10 8.87 -17.03
N TYR A 121 -1.19 8.28 -15.84
CA TYR A 121 -0.75 6.90 -15.61
C TYR A 121 -1.94 5.98 -15.33
N THR A 122 -1.82 4.74 -15.78
CA THR A 122 -2.52 3.59 -15.22
C THR A 122 -1.60 2.97 -14.18
N VAL A 123 -2.11 2.85 -12.96
CA VAL A 123 -1.36 2.35 -11.80
C VAL A 123 -1.96 1.04 -11.35
N ASP A 124 -1.13 0.01 -11.35
CA ASP A 124 -1.45 -1.32 -10.85
C ASP A 124 -0.69 -1.55 -9.56
N ILE A 125 -1.36 -2.06 -8.52
CA ILE A 125 -0.72 -2.36 -7.24
C ILE A 125 -1.05 -3.78 -6.85
N GLU A 126 -0.04 -4.56 -6.48
CA GLU A 126 -0.18 -5.82 -5.76
C GLU A 126 0.45 -5.72 -4.37
N ILE A 127 -0.27 -6.19 -3.36
CA ILE A 127 0.20 -6.30 -1.98
C ILE A 127 -0.05 -7.72 -1.46
N ILE A 128 0.93 -8.26 -0.74
CA ILE A 128 0.84 -9.48 0.06
C ILE A 128 1.19 -9.15 1.51
N VAL A 129 0.36 -9.65 2.42
CA VAL A 129 0.61 -9.56 3.87
C VAL A 129 1.08 -10.93 4.37
N GLY A 130 2.18 -10.91 5.12
CA GLY A 130 2.79 -12.11 5.70
C GLY A 130 4.08 -12.54 4.98
N PRO A 131 4.79 -13.53 5.54
CA PRO A 131 6.08 -13.99 5.01
C PRO A 131 5.95 -14.95 3.81
N TYR A 132 4.75 -15.49 3.59
CA TYR A 132 4.48 -16.49 2.55
C TYR A 132 3.79 -15.86 1.33
N GLY A 133 3.74 -16.61 0.23
CA GLY A 133 3.22 -16.12 -1.05
C GLY A 133 4.27 -15.35 -1.87
N GLU A 134 4.31 -15.67 -3.16
CA GLU A 134 5.17 -15.02 -4.15
C GLU A 134 4.45 -13.83 -4.79
N LEU A 135 5.18 -12.76 -5.07
CA LEU A 135 4.63 -11.64 -5.84
C LEU A 135 4.50 -12.04 -7.31
N SER A 136 3.43 -11.57 -7.96
CA SER A 136 3.31 -11.71 -9.41
C SER A 136 4.33 -10.83 -10.14
N ASP A 137 4.61 -11.19 -11.39
CA ASP A 137 5.48 -10.39 -12.26
C ASP A 137 4.72 -9.13 -12.74
N PRO A 138 5.20 -7.92 -12.41
CA PRO A 138 4.54 -6.66 -12.78
C PRO A 138 4.51 -6.42 -14.29
N SER A 139 5.38 -7.07 -15.06
CA SER A 139 5.40 -6.91 -16.54
C SER A 139 4.27 -7.68 -17.24
N GLN A 140 3.64 -8.63 -16.54
CA GLN A 140 2.53 -9.39 -17.09
C GLN A 140 1.24 -8.55 -17.13
N PRO A 141 0.33 -8.82 -18.08
CA PRO A 141 -0.97 -8.15 -18.13
C PRO A 141 -1.68 -8.19 -16.78
N PHE A 142 -2.32 -7.07 -16.43
CA PHE A 142 -3.12 -7.03 -15.23
C PHE A 142 -4.36 -7.90 -15.36
N GLU A 143 -4.38 -8.98 -14.60
CA GLU A 143 -5.57 -9.77 -14.36
C GLU A 143 -6.13 -9.38 -12.99
N PRO A 144 -7.37 -8.85 -12.92
CA PRO A 144 -8.04 -8.65 -11.66
C PRO A 144 -8.29 -10.03 -11.04
N LEU A 145 -7.54 -10.35 -9.99
CA LEU A 145 -7.74 -11.57 -9.24
C LEU A 145 -9.12 -11.50 -8.58
N LEU A 146 -10.07 -12.30 -9.09
CA LEU A 146 -11.34 -12.57 -8.41
C LEU A 146 -11.02 -13.12 -7.01
N GLU A 147 -11.74 -12.63 -6.01
CA GLU A 147 -11.37 -12.62 -4.60
C GLU A 147 -11.00 -13.97 -3.96
N LYS A 148 -10.12 -13.85 -2.96
CA LYS A 148 -9.68 -14.87 -1.97
C LYS A 148 -8.92 -16.05 -2.55
N GLN A 149 -7.69 -15.82 -2.98
CA GLN A 149 -6.66 -16.84 -2.82
C GLN A 149 -6.07 -16.76 -1.42
N ASN A 150 -6.70 -17.46 -0.46
CA ASN A 150 -5.94 -18.02 0.66
C ASN A 150 -5.12 -19.18 0.08
N GLY A 151 -3.95 -18.88 -0.47
CA GLY A 151 -3.07 -19.91 -0.99
C GLY A 151 -2.46 -20.70 0.16
N LYS A 152 -2.76 -22.00 0.27
CA LYS A 152 -1.94 -22.94 1.06
C LYS A 152 -0.81 -23.41 0.16
N GLN A 153 0.43 -23.00 0.41
CA GLN A 153 1.59 -23.68 -0.21
C GLN A 153 1.77 -25.03 0.49
N GLY A 154 1.35 -26.12 -0.16
CA GLY A 154 1.60 -27.48 0.31
C GLY A 154 3.00 -27.92 -0.10
N ILE A 155 3.93 -28.02 0.87
CA ILE A 155 5.12 -28.84 0.70
C ILE A 155 4.71 -30.27 1.07
N GLY A 156 4.89 -31.19 0.13
CA GLY A 156 4.48 -32.59 0.26
C GLY A 156 5.03 -33.29 1.50
N ALA A 157 4.17 -34.16 2.05
CA ALA A 157 4.37 -35.15 3.09
C ALA A 157 5.81 -35.45 3.57
N ARG A 158 5.98 -35.41 4.90
CA ARG A 158 6.65 -36.45 5.69
C ARG A 158 6.29 -36.31 7.18
N THR A 159 5.71 -37.37 7.74
CA THR A 159 5.56 -37.59 9.18
C THR A 159 6.88 -38.14 9.75
N ALA A 160 7.37 -37.59 10.86
CA ALA A 160 8.07 -38.34 11.90
C ALA A 160 8.11 -37.52 13.20
N VAL A 161 7.43 -38.00 14.24
CA VAL A 161 7.66 -37.58 15.63
C VAL A 161 8.98 -38.22 16.06
N ALA A 162 9.96 -37.42 16.48
CA ALA A 162 11.21 -37.92 17.05
C ALA A 162 11.35 -37.46 18.50
N THR A 163 11.23 -38.42 19.43
CA THR A 163 11.61 -38.25 20.84
C THR A 163 13.10 -38.56 20.96
N SER A 164 13.94 -37.61 21.38
CA SER A 164 15.34 -37.88 21.72
C SER A 164 15.57 -37.75 23.22
N MET A 165 16.07 -38.81 23.84
CA MET A 165 16.57 -38.79 25.22
C MET A 165 18.06 -38.45 25.20
N VAL A 166 18.48 -37.48 26.01
CA VAL A 166 19.91 -37.20 26.25
C VAL A 166 20.20 -37.57 27.69
N GLU A 167 21.00 -38.61 27.91
CA GLU A 167 21.50 -38.94 29.24
C GLU A 167 22.77 -38.14 29.52
N SER A 168 22.66 -37.18 30.45
CA SER A 168 23.83 -36.63 31.13
C SER A 168 23.51 -36.42 32.61
N ASP A 169 24.21 -37.15 33.45
CA ASP A 169 24.37 -36.93 34.90
C ASP A 169 23.09 -36.96 35.76
N GLY A 170 22.30 -38.03 35.62
CA GLY A 170 21.36 -38.47 36.67
C GLY A 170 20.09 -37.64 36.87
N THR A 171 19.84 -36.65 36.01
CA THR A 171 18.58 -35.90 36.00
C THR A 171 17.91 -36.07 34.64
N THR A 172 16.83 -36.85 34.59
CA THR A 172 15.98 -36.95 33.39
C THR A 172 15.21 -35.64 33.21
N GLU A 173 15.59 -34.82 32.23
CA GLU A 173 14.76 -33.71 31.75
C GLU A 173 13.98 -34.12 30.50
N GLU A 174 12.66 -33.99 30.59
CA GLU A 174 11.73 -34.22 29.48
C GLU A 174 11.75 -32.97 28.59
N VAL A 175 12.51 -33.00 27.48
CA VAL A 175 12.51 -31.90 26.51
C VAL A 175 11.30 -32.08 25.59
N ILE A 176 10.20 -31.40 25.91
CA ILE A 176 9.06 -31.26 25.01
C ILE A 176 9.46 -30.27 23.92
N VAL A 177 9.82 -30.79 22.75
CA VAL A 177 9.85 -29.98 21.53
C VAL A 177 8.39 -29.74 21.17
N VAL A 178 7.88 -28.55 21.51
CA VAL A 178 6.62 -28.07 20.95
C VAL A 178 6.91 -27.78 19.48
N GLU A 179 6.68 -28.75 18.61
CA GLU A 179 6.49 -28.44 17.20
C GLU A 179 5.22 -27.58 17.16
N GLU A 180 5.39 -26.27 16.99
CA GLU A 180 4.27 -25.41 16.63
C GLU A 180 3.62 -26.05 15.41
N ASP A 181 2.34 -26.42 15.55
CA ASP A 181 1.51 -26.80 14.41
C ASP A 181 1.66 -25.70 13.35
N VAL A 182 2.45 -25.94 12.31
CA VAL A 182 2.59 -25.03 11.15
C VAL A 182 1.36 -25.23 10.27
N ASP A 183 0.21 -24.93 10.86
CA ASP A 183 -1.10 -25.19 10.30
C ASP A 183 -1.41 -24.11 9.24
N GLY A 184 -0.92 -24.32 8.03
CA GLY A 184 -1.29 -23.53 6.85
C GLY A 184 -0.62 -22.16 6.77
N LEU A 185 0.39 -22.07 5.91
CA LEU A 185 1.08 -20.83 5.50
C LEU A 185 0.11 -19.85 4.81
N GLN A 186 -0.75 -19.19 5.58
CA GLN A 186 -1.74 -18.24 5.06
C GLN A 186 -1.04 -16.91 4.73
N PHE A 187 -1.21 -16.46 3.49
CA PHE A 187 -0.94 -15.10 3.08
C PHE A 187 -2.20 -14.50 2.48
N THR A 188 -2.37 -13.19 2.63
CA THR A 188 -3.48 -12.47 2.02
C THR A 188 -2.92 -11.59 0.92
N ARG A 189 -3.44 -11.76 -0.31
CA ARG A 189 -3.08 -10.94 -1.46
C ARG A 189 -4.21 -9.99 -1.82
N ARG A 190 -3.84 -8.76 -2.20
CA ARG A 190 -4.73 -7.77 -2.83
C ARG A 190 -4.08 -7.23 -4.09
N ARG A 191 -4.92 -7.02 -5.11
CA ARG A 191 -4.53 -6.33 -6.33
C ARG A 191 -5.58 -5.29 -6.68
N GLY A 192 -5.16 -4.17 -7.27
CA GLY A 192 -6.05 -3.13 -7.77
C GLY A 192 -5.41 -2.39 -8.94
N ARG A 193 -6.27 -1.80 -9.77
CA ARG A 193 -5.91 -0.96 -10.91
C ARG A 193 -6.63 0.38 -10.78
N TRP A 194 -5.90 1.47 -11.01
CA TRP A 194 -6.42 2.83 -10.97
C TRP A 194 -5.93 3.61 -12.17
N GLU A 195 -6.82 4.38 -12.78
CA GLU A 195 -6.46 5.32 -13.83
C GLU A 195 -6.35 6.72 -13.21
N LEU A 196 -5.15 7.31 -13.24
CA LEU A 196 -4.88 8.58 -12.55
C LEU A 196 -5.54 9.78 -13.22
N HIS A 197 -6.11 9.62 -14.42
CA HIS A 197 -6.91 10.69 -15.01
C HIS A 197 -8.33 10.75 -14.40
N GLU A 198 -8.76 9.72 -13.67
CA GLU A 198 -10.03 9.67 -12.95
C GLU A 198 -9.81 9.92 -11.45
N GLN A 199 -9.64 11.17 -11.01
CA GLN A 199 -9.34 11.49 -9.60
C GLN A 199 -10.57 11.94 -8.83
N SER A 200 -10.70 11.48 -7.59
CA SER A 200 -11.65 12.03 -6.61
C SER A 200 -10.94 12.95 -5.64
N TYR A 201 -11.34 14.22 -5.63
CA TYR A 201 -10.78 15.22 -4.72
C TYR A 201 -11.60 15.28 -3.42
N ASN A 202 -10.95 15.00 -2.29
CA ASN A 202 -11.54 15.07 -0.96
C ASN A 202 -11.18 16.40 -0.28
N TYR A 203 -11.55 17.52 -0.91
CA TYR A 203 -11.46 18.87 -0.34
C TYR A 203 -12.41 19.83 -1.05
N SER A 204 -12.79 20.91 -0.36
CA SER A 204 -13.49 22.06 -0.93
C SER A 204 -12.65 23.32 -0.73
N TYR A 205 -12.38 24.06 -1.81
CA TYR A 205 -11.72 25.38 -1.72
C TYR A 205 -12.66 26.47 -1.21
N THR A 206 -13.97 26.24 -1.20
CA THR A 206 -14.95 27.18 -0.69
C THR A 206 -15.13 26.92 0.79
N GLY A 207 -14.49 27.73 1.64
CA GLY A 207 -14.63 27.72 3.09
C GLY A 207 -16.05 28.09 3.55
N THR A 208 -17.01 27.21 3.31
CA THR A 208 -18.35 27.30 3.88
C THR A 208 -18.49 26.25 4.97
N THR A 209 -18.58 26.76 6.19
CA THR A 209 -18.81 26.22 7.54
C THR A 209 -19.75 25.01 7.71
N ASN A 210 -19.63 23.96 6.88
CA ASN A 210 -20.35 22.69 7.06
C ASN A 210 -19.41 21.47 6.91
N ASP A 211 -18.23 21.60 7.49
CA ASP A 211 -17.12 20.65 7.51
C ASP A 211 -17.38 19.40 8.40
N MET A 212 -18.65 18.97 8.54
CA MET A 212 -19.01 17.88 9.47
C MET A 212 -19.45 16.56 8.84
N LEU A 213 -19.70 16.43 7.54
CA LEU A 213 -20.12 15.13 7.00
C LEU A 213 -19.65 14.89 5.56
N THR A 214 -18.35 14.75 5.34
CA THR A 214 -17.91 14.00 4.16
C THR A 214 -18.17 12.52 4.41
N LYS A 215 -19.39 12.06 4.11
CA LYS A 215 -19.75 10.65 4.29
C LYS A 215 -19.16 9.80 3.15
N PRO A 216 -18.53 8.65 3.46
CA PRO A 216 -17.92 7.76 2.48
C PRO A 216 -18.87 7.30 1.34
N GLU A 217 -20.17 7.20 1.62
CA GLU A 217 -21.19 6.84 0.62
C GLU A 217 -21.29 7.82 -0.58
N HIS A 218 -20.96 9.10 -0.39
CA HIS A 218 -20.98 10.09 -1.49
C HIS A 218 -19.80 9.95 -2.47
N LEU A 219 -18.79 9.13 -2.13
CA LEU A 219 -17.62 8.84 -2.95
C LEU A 219 -17.77 7.52 -3.72
N CYS A 220 -18.96 6.90 -3.70
CA CYS A 220 -19.22 5.57 -4.26
C CYS A 220 -18.30 4.48 -3.67
N MET A 221 -17.73 4.71 -2.49
CA MET A 221 -16.80 3.78 -1.83
C MET A 221 -17.54 2.70 -1.03
N TYR A 222 -18.82 2.92 -0.69
CA TYR A 222 -19.71 1.99 0.02
C TYR A 222 -21.17 2.22 -0.42
N GLU A 223 -22.00 1.18 -0.34
CA GLU A 223 -23.45 1.32 -0.47
C GLU A 223 -24.03 2.02 0.76
N PRO A 224 -24.97 2.98 0.59
CA PRO A 224 -25.61 3.65 1.71
C PRO A 224 -26.42 2.64 2.54
N GLN A 225 -26.32 2.71 3.87
CA GLN A 225 -27.03 1.81 4.77
C GLN A 225 -28.57 1.96 4.73
N ASN A 226 -29.07 3.07 4.18
CA ASN A 226 -30.50 3.34 4.01
C ASN A 226 -30.78 3.80 2.58
N THR A 227 -31.69 3.12 1.90
CA THR A 227 -32.12 3.46 0.52
C THR A 227 -32.97 4.73 0.46
N ASP A 228 -33.39 5.27 1.59
CA ASP A 228 -34.29 6.43 1.68
C ASP A 228 -33.56 7.79 1.80
N ASP A 229 -32.22 7.81 1.92
CA ASP A 229 -31.40 9.03 1.91
C ASP A 229 -31.22 9.58 0.47
N VAL A 230 -32.27 9.55 -0.35
CA VAL A 230 -32.29 10.13 -1.70
C VAL A 230 -32.44 11.65 -1.56
N TYR A 231 -31.33 12.36 -1.41
CA TYR A 231 -31.31 13.81 -1.61
C TYR A 231 -31.43 14.12 -3.11
N GLY A 232 -32.48 14.85 -3.46
CA GLY A 232 -32.90 15.10 -4.84
C GLY A 232 -31.78 15.62 -5.73
N GLY A 233 -31.33 14.80 -6.67
CA GLY A 233 -30.39 15.22 -7.72
C GLY A 233 -29.60 14.09 -8.37
N ILE A 234 -29.49 12.91 -7.76
CA ILE A 234 -28.69 11.81 -8.31
C ILE A 234 -29.58 10.58 -8.51
N SER A 235 -29.89 10.28 -9.77
CA SER A 235 -30.48 9.00 -10.18
C SER A 235 -29.35 8.00 -10.42
N TYR A 236 -29.30 6.94 -9.61
CA TYR A 236 -28.47 5.76 -9.92
C TYR A 236 -29.15 4.97 -11.04
N THR A 237 -28.58 4.99 -12.24
CA THR A 237 -28.98 4.06 -13.31
C THR A 237 -28.28 2.73 -13.09
N SER A 238 -29.09 1.66 -12.98
CA SER A 238 -28.69 0.25 -12.95
C SER A 238 -27.89 -0.17 -14.18
#